data_AF-A0A3A0EA29-F1
#
_entry.id   AF-A0A3A0EA29-F1
#
_cell.length_a   1.000
_cell.length_b   1.000
_cell.length_c   1.000
_cell.angle_alpha   90.00
_cell.angle_beta   90.00
_cell.angle_gamma   90.00
#
_symmetry.space_group_name_H-M   'P 1'
#
loop_
_entity.id
_entity.type
_entity.pdbx_description
1 polymer ?
#
loop_
_entity_poly.entity_id
_entity_poly.type
_entity_poly.pdbx_seq_one_letter_code
_entity_poly.pdbx_strand_id
1 'polypeptide(L)'
;MYGVNIKACVFCAAALQAMVTSAVYAESRISFLAAGEAYDGAPAFEIRIGDKVIGRGELTKAIDTVYEGRLFFSPAPDQYIERFEFRVDDKVFRPDAPISIVLVNDKFKEEGWGRDRNLFVRSIEVNGLTVRAADLRLTDGVKVQNVNYQAGLLPVYHQNHMAVAEPPEGGWPVPANPRSSRLTVAPAASGAGG
;
A
#
# COMPACT_ATOMS: atom_id res chain seq x y z
N MET A 1 -54.35 -26.26 -49.02
CA MET A 1 -53.40 -26.68 -47.96
C MET A 1 -52.36 -25.58 -47.82
N TYR A 2 -52.21 -25.07 -46.58
CA TYR A 2 -51.16 -24.25 -45.96
C TYR A 2 -50.32 -23.25 -46.78
N GLY A 3 -50.33 -21.99 -46.33
CA GLY A 3 -49.28 -21.00 -46.59
C GLY A 3 -49.59 -19.66 -45.92
N VAL A 4 -48.96 -19.40 -44.78
CA VAL A 4 -49.25 -18.33 -43.81
C VAL A 4 -48.73 -16.95 -44.23
N ASN A 5 -49.51 -15.92 -43.91
CA ASN A 5 -49.17 -14.49 -43.99
C ASN A 5 -48.04 -14.11 -43.00
N ILE A 6 -46.97 -13.45 -43.48
CA ILE A 6 -45.99 -12.79 -42.61
C ILE A 6 -46.21 -11.27 -42.74
N LYS A 7 -46.85 -10.68 -41.73
CA LYS A 7 -46.86 -9.23 -41.51
C LYS A 7 -45.49 -8.83 -40.95
N ALA A 8 -44.74 -8.04 -41.70
CA ALA A 8 -43.54 -7.37 -41.21
C ALA A 8 -43.95 -6.16 -40.35
N CYS A 9 -43.79 -6.27 -39.04
CA CYS A 9 -43.73 -5.10 -38.15
C CYS A 9 -42.26 -4.81 -37.88
N VAL A 10 -41.75 -3.75 -38.51
CA VAL A 10 -40.44 -3.17 -38.19
C VAL A 10 -40.60 -2.38 -36.89
N PHE A 11 -40.04 -2.89 -35.79
CA PHE A 11 -39.83 -2.14 -34.56
C PHE A 11 -38.45 -1.50 -34.60
N CYS A 12 -38.39 -0.17 -34.69
CA CYS A 12 -37.17 0.60 -34.45
C CYS A 12 -36.82 0.56 -32.96
N ALA A 13 -35.81 -0.22 -32.59
CA ALA A 13 -35.21 -0.16 -31.26
C ALA A 13 -34.07 0.88 -31.26
N ALA A 14 -34.34 2.07 -30.74
CA ALA A 14 -33.29 3.03 -30.38
C ALA A 14 -32.58 2.53 -29.12
N ALA A 15 -31.39 1.97 -29.27
CA ALA A 15 -30.55 1.55 -28.15
C ALA A 15 -29.89 2.79 -27.53
N LEU A 16 -30.43 3.24 -26.40
CA LEU A 16 -29.82 4.26 -25.54
C LEU A 16 -28.61 3.63 -24.83
N GLN A 17 -27.40 3.80 -25.39
CA GLN A 17 -26.17 3.41 -24.71
C GLN A 17 -25.95 4.36 -23.53
N ALA A 18 -26.32 3.91 -22.33
CA ALA A 18 -25.87 4.54 -21.10
C ALA A 18 -24.35 4.34 -21.00
N MET A 19 -23.58 5.36 -21.39
CA MET A 19 -22.16 5.41 -21.10
C MET A 19 -22.01 5.49 -19.58
N VAL A 20 -21.63 4.37 -18.96
CA VAL A 20 -21.19 4.35 -17.58
C VAL A 20 -19.84 5.08 -17.54
N THR A 21 -19.88 6.39 -17.30
CA THR A 21 -18.68 7.14 -16.97
C THR A 21 -18.28 6.76 -15.55
N SER A 22 -17.46 5.73 -15.40
CA SER A 22 -16.74 5.51 -14.16
C SER A 22 -15.84 6.71 -13.95
N ALA A 23 -16.23 7.64 -13.07
CA ALA A 23 -15.33 8.66 -12.58
C ALA A 23 -14.14 7.95 -11.94
N VAL A 24 -12.98 7.97 -12.61
CA VAL A 24 -11.72 7.53 -12.01
C VAL A 24 -11.38 8.60 -10.97
N TYR A 25 -11.72 8.33 -9.72
CA TYR A 25 -11.27 9.15 -8.59
C TYR A 25 -9.75 9.12 -8.53
N ALA A 26 -9.15 10.23 -8.10
CA ALA A 26 -7.74 10.22 -7.72
C ALA A 26 -7.61 9.18 -6.59
N GLU A 27 -6.62 8.30 -6.66
CA GLU A 27 -6.33 7.38 -5.57
C GLU A 27 -5.08 7.88 -4.85
N SER A 28 -5.16 8.00 -3.53
CA SER A 28 -3.98 8.24 -2.71
C SER A 28 -3.09 7.01 -2.72
N ARG A 29 -1.79 7.24 -2.92
CA ARG A 29 -0.77 6.19 -2.95
C ARG A 29 0.01 6.24 -1.64
N ILE A 30 0.02 5.11 -0.95
CA ILE A 30 0.85 4.90 0.24
C ILE A 30 1.75 3.72 -0.05
N SER A 31 3.06 3.90 0.10
CA SER A 31 4.02 2.82 -0.03
C SER A 31 4.98 2.80 1.15
N PHE A 32 5.63 1.67 1.39
CA PHE A 32 6.70 1.60 2.37
C PHE A 32 7.77 0.61 1.93
N LEU A 33 8.97 0.82 2.45
CA LEU A 33 10.10 -0.09 2.29
C LEU A 33 10.33 -0.82 3.60
N ALA A 34 10.42 -2.15 3.55
CA ALA A 34 10.72 -2.95 4.72
C ALA A 34 11.58 -4.17 4.40
N ALA A 35 12.33 -4.62 5.39
CA ALA A 35 13.00 -5.92 5.44
C ALA A 35 12.46 -6.72 6.63
N GLY A 36 12.82 -7.99 6.72
CA GLY A 36 12.32 -8.87 7.76
C GLY A 36 13.27 -10.00 8.11
N GLU A 37 13.14 -10.51 9.33
CA GLU A 37 13.71 -11.78 9.77
C GLU A 37 12.59 -12.82 9.81
N ALA A 38 12.77 -13.93 9.11
CA ALA A 38 11.83 -15.05 9.11
C ALA A 38 12.22 -16.07 10.18
N TYR A 39 11.21 -16.50 10.93
CA TYR A 39 11.31 -17.62 11.85
C TYR A 39 9.95 -18.29 11.94
N ASP A 40 9.86 -19.56 11.50
CA ASP A 40 8.60 -20.32 11.39
C ASP A 40 7.53 -19.63 10.52
N GLY A 41 7.99 -19.01 9.42
CA GLY A 41 7.21 -18.14 8.55
C GLY A 41 7.75 -16.71 8.54
N ALA A 42 7.41 -15.96 7.49
CA ALA A 42 7.89 -14.60 7.31
C ALA A 42 7.05 -13.59 8.14
N PRO A 43 7.60 -12.39 8.40
CA PRO A 43 6.85 -11.31 9.03
C PRO A 43 5.63 -10.91 8.19
N ALA A 44 4.46 -10.99 8.81
CA ALA A 44 3.21 -10.46 8.27
C ALA A 44 2.93 -9.10 8.91
N PHE A 45 2.33 -8.21 8.12
CA PHE A 45 2.07 -6.84 8.56
C PHE A 45 0.66 -6.37 8.24
N GLU A 46 0.24 -5.36 9.01
CA GLU A 46 -0.87 -4.47 8.68
C GLU A 46 -0.34 -3.07 8.40
N ILE A 47 -0.94 -2.40 7.42
CA ILE A 47 -0.79 -0.97 7.21
C ILE A 47 -2.10 -0.26 7.56
N ARG A 48 -2.02 0.84 8.31
CA ARG A 48 -3.18 1.58 8.81
C ARG A 48 -3.08 3.08 8.55
N ILE A 49 -4.24 3.72 8.42
CA ILE A 49 -4.44 5.17 8.45
C ILE A 49 -5.25 5.50 9.72
N GLY A 50 -4.62 6.12 10.71
CA GLY A 50 -5.15 6.15 12.07
C GLY A 50 -5.46 4.72 12.52
N ASP A 51 -6.69 4.48 12.97
CA ASP A 51 -7.13 3.16 13.46
C ASP A 51 -7.63 2.23 12.34
N LYS A 52 -7.70 2.70 11.10
CA LYS A 52 -8.27 1.93 9.99
C LYS A 52 -7.20 1.15 9.24
N VAL A 53 -7.33 -0.17 9.21
CA VAL A 53 -6.51 -1.04 8.34
C VAL A 53 -6.85 -0.79 6.87
N ILE A 54 -5.84 -0.43 6.09
CA ILE A 54 -5.96 -0.22 4.63
C ILE A 54 -5.33 -1.35 3.82
N GLY A 55 -4.57 -2.23 4.46
CA GLY A 55 -3.91 -3.34 3.79
C GLY A 55 -3.22 -4.31 4.75
N ARG A 56 -2.96 -5.50 4.22
CA ARG A 56 -2.22 -6.59 4.87
C ARG A 56 -1.25 -7.20 3.88
N GLY A 57 -0.16 -7.77 4.38
CA GLY A 57 0.78 -8.51 3.55
C GLY A 57 1.74 -9.35 4.38
N GLU A 58 2.61 -10.05 3.69
CA GLU A 58 3.71 -10.84 4.25
C GLU A 58 4.96 -10.57 3.42
N LEU A 59 6.11 -10.48 4.07
CA LEU A 59 7.39 -10.33 3.36
C LEU A 59 7.74 -11.61 2.61
N THR A 60 8.25 -11.46 1.39
CA THR A 60 8.65 -12.59 0.54
C THR A 60 10.17 -12.75 0.47
N LYS A 61 10.93 -11.76 0.92
CA LYS A 61 12.40 -11.70 0.94
C LYS A 61 12.95 -11.55 2.35
N ALA A 62 12.21 -11.96 3.39
CA ALA A 62 12.76 -11.96 4.74
C ALA A 62 13.96 -12.93 4.83
N ILE A 63 15.03 -12.53 5.53
CA ILE A 63 16.19 -13.39 5.77
C ILE A 63 15.80 -14.56 6.69
N ASP A 64 16.18 -15.79 6.34
CA ASP A 64 15.87 -16.94 7.19
C ASP A 64 16.83 -16.99 8.40
N THR A 65 16.31 -16.75 9.60
CA THR A 65 17.14 -16.75 10.82
C THR A 65 17.70 -18.11 11.21
N VAL A 66 17.14 -19.20 10.68
CA VAL A 66 17.61 -20.57 10.91
C VAL A 66 18.83 -20.88 10.05
N TYR A 67 18.83 -20.44 8.79
CA TYR A 67 19.86 -20.82 7.81
C TYR A 67 20.85 -19.72 7.46
N GLU A 68 20.42 -18.46 7.45
CA GLU A 68 21.20 -17.30 7.00
C GLU A 68 21.63 -16.38 8.15
N GLY A 69 20.95 -16.49 9.30
CA GLY A 69 21.25 -15.72 10.51
C GLY A 69 20.49 -14.40 10.61
N ARG A 70 21.05 -13.45 11.37
CA ARG A 70 20.40 -12.16 11.66
C ARG A 70 20.58 -11.18 10.50
N LEU A 71 19.55 -10.37 10.23
CA LEU A 71 19.54 -9.40 9.12
C LEU A 71 20.77 -8.49 9.13
N PHE A 72 21.08 -7.91 10.30
CA PHE A 72 22.18 -6.96 10.45
C PHE A 72 23.57 -7.61 10.55
N PHE A 73 23.64 -8.94 10.55
CA PHE A 73 24.91 -9.66 10.38
C PHE A 73 25.18 -10.03 8.92
N SER A 74 24.18 -9.89 8.05
CA SER A 74 24.38 -10.02 6.61
C SER A 74 25.30 -8.89 6.10
N PRO A 75 26.26 -9.18 5.20
CA PRO A 75 27.08 -8.15 4.57
C PRO A 75 26.29 -7.25 3.61
N ALA A 76 25.07 -7.65 3.23
CA ALA A 76 24.21 -6.90 2.31
C ALA A 76 22.75 -6.92 2.80
N PRO A 77 22.41 -6.24 3.91
CA PRO A 77 21.06 -6.25 4.49
C PRO A 77 20.01 -5.66 3.53
N ASP A 78 20.42 -4.75 2.64
CA ASP A 78 19.55 -4.08 1.69
C ASP A 78 18.93 -5.01 0.64
N GLN A 79 19.49 -6.19 0.40
CA GLN A 79 18.95 -7.16 -0.57
C GLN A 79 17.59 -7.73 -0.13
N TYR A 80 17.33 -7.72 1.18
CA TYR A 80 16.09 -8.22 1.79
C TYR A 80 14.99 -7.17 1.85
N ILE A 81 15.20 -5.99 1.26
CA ILE A 81 14.21 -4.92 1.25
C ILE A 81 13.19 -5.13 0.12
N GLU A 82 11.93 -5.00 0.49
CA GLU A 82 10.77 -5.05 -0.38
C GLU A 82 10.01 -3.72 -0.34
N ARG A 83 9.37 -3.37 -1.46
CA ARG A 83 8.44 -2.24 -1.55
C ARG A 83 7.03 -2.80 -1.58
N PHE A 84 6.17 -2.27 -0.71
CA PHE A 84 4.73 -2.50 -0.73
C PHE A 84 4.02 -1.21 -1.10
N GLU A 85 2.96 -1.31 -1.89
CA GLU A 85 2.17 -0.16 -2.36
C GLU A 85 0.68 -0.44 -2.22
N PHE A 86 -0.03 0.55 -1.67
CA PHE A 86 -1.45 0.53 -1.42
C PHE A 86 -2.09 1.74 -2.07
N ARG A 87 -3.21 1.49 -2.76
CA ARG A 87 -4.08 2.55 -3.26
C ARG A 87 -5.24 2.72 -2.30
N VAL A 88 -5.46 3.96 -1.91
CA VAL A 88 -6.45 4.35 -0.91
C VAL A 88 -7.44 5.28 -1.59
N ASP A 89 -8.70 4.89 -1.58
CA ASP A 89 -9.80 5.74 -2.03
C ASP A 89 -9.79 7.05 -1.26
N ASP A 90 -9.97 8.18 -1.95
CA ASP A 90 -9.97 9.52 -1.35
C ASP A 90 -10.99 9.67 -0.21
N LYS A 91 -12.10 8.91 -0.22
CA LYS A 91 -13.09 8.91 0.88
C LYS A 91 -12.58 8.22 2.15
N VAL A 92 -11.54 7.42 2.02
CA VAL A 92 -10.87 6.71 3.12
C VAL A 92 -9.60 7.44 3.55
N PHE A 93 -8.93 8.11 2.61
CA PHE A 93 -7.73 8.87 2.89
C PHE A 93 -8.01 9.99 3.89
N ARG A 94 -7.15 10.09 4.90
CA ARG A 94 -7.22 11.10 5.95
C ARG A 94 -5.89 11.85 6.01
N PRO A 95 -5.82 13.09 5.52
CA PRO A 95 -4.56 13.83 5.45
C PRO A 95 -4.00 14.18 6.83
N ASP A 96 -4.85 14.20 7.86
CA ASP A 96 -4.53 14.50 9.26
C ASP A 96 -4.19 13.25 10.09
N ALA A 97 -4.24 12.05 9.51
CA ALA A 97 -4.09 10.81 10.24
C ALA A 97 -2.67 10.24 10.12
N PRO A 98 -2.11 9.63 11.18
CA PRO A 98 -0.85 8.92 11.11
C PRO A 98 -0.96 7.70 10.20
N ILE A 99 0.16 7.36 9.54
CA ILE A 99 0.33 6.08 8.85
C ILE A 99 1.12 5.16 9.75
N SER A 100 0.65 3.92 9.94
CA SER A 100 1.36 2.94 10.76
C SER A 100 1.54 1.61 10.07
N ILE A 101 2.71 0.99 10.30
CA ILE A 101 3.03 -0.38 9.92
C ILE A 101 3.15 -1.21 11.20
N VAL A 102 2.42 -2.32 11.27
CA VAL A 102 2.29 -3.15 12.46
C VAL A 102 2.71 -4.58 12.13
N LEU A 103 3.60 -5.17 12.91
CA LEU A 103 3.89 -6.61 12.85
C LEU A 103 2.73 -7.37 13.49
N VAL A 104 2.09 -8.29 12.78
CA VAL A 104 0.85 -8.95 13.28
C VAL A 104 1.01 -10.40 13.70
N ASN A 105 2.19 -10.98 13.45
CA ASN A 105 2.45 -12.39 13.71
C ASN A 105 3.79 -12.61 14.42
N ASP A 106 4.20 -11.74 15.34
CA ASP A 106 5.43 -11.91 16.11
C ASP A 106 5.61 -13.34 16.65
N LYS A 107 6.85 -13.83 16.57
CA LYS A 107 7.23 -15.14 17.11
C LYS A 107 8.71 -15.15 17.44
N PHE A 108 9.01 -15.43 18.69
CA PHE A 108 10.36 -15.53 19.22
C PHE A 108 10.61 -16.90 19.87
N LYS A 109 11.84 -17.40 19.76
CA LYS A 109 12.35 -18.51 20.57
C LYS A 109 13.77 -18.19 21.05
N GLU A 110 13.97 -18.27 22.36
CA GLU A 110 15.27 -18.15 22.99
C GLU A 110 16.10 -19.42 22.76
N GLU A 111 16.93 -19.39 21.72
CA GLU A 111 17.86 -20.47 21.36
C GLU A 111 19.07 -19.89 20.61
N GLY A 112 20.29 -20.02 21.17
CA GLY A 112 21.52 -19.50 20.56
C GLY A 112 21.49 -17.98 20.34
N TRP A 113 21.68 -17.52 19.09
CA TRP A 113 21.63 -16.11 18.69
C TRP A 113 20.21 -15.49 18.70
N GLY A 114 19.22 -16.25 19.18
CA GLY A 114 17.81 -15.92 19.10
C GLY A 114 17.26 -16.21 17.71
N ARG A 115 16.14 -16.95 17.66
CA ARG A 115 15.34 -17.09 16.44
C ARG A 115 14.10 -16.24 16.60
N ASP A 116 13.89 -15.35 15.64
CA ASP A 116 12.97 -14.26 15.86
C ASP A 116 12.32 -13.81 14.55
N ARG A 117 11.08 -13.38 14.66
CA ARG A 117 10.30 -12.86 13.54
C ARG A 117 10.14 -11.37 13.69
N ASN A 118 11.02 -10.65 13.01
CA ASN A 118 11.10 -9.20 13.14
C ASN A 118 10.76 -8.51 11.84
N LEU A 119 10.07 -7.37 11.95
CA LEU A 119 9.84 -6.46 10.83
C LEU A 119 10.75 -5.24 10.98
N PHE A 120 11.30 -4.75 9.88
CA PHE A 120 12.21 -3.60 9.86
C PHE A 120 11.76 -2.60 8.81
N VAL A 121 11.36 -1.39 9.22
CA VAL A 121 10.81 -0.37 8.31
C VAL A 121 11.86 0.67 7.95
N ARG A 122 12.14 0.85 6.66
CA ARG A 122 13.09 1.85 6.14
C ARG A 122 12.45 3.21 5.91
N SER A 123 11.24 3.21 5.38
CA SER A 123 10.52 4.45 5.08
C SER A 123 9.05 4.19 4.79
N ILE A 124 8.23 5.20 5.01
CA ILE A 124 6.85 5.29 4.55
C ILE A 124 6.76 6.48 3.59
N GLU A 125 6.09 6.30 2.46
CA GLU A 125 5.87 7.33 1.44
C GLU A 125 4.38 7.52 1.22
N VAL A 126 3.90 8.76 1.31
CA VAL A 126 2.50 9.14 1.08
C VAL A 126 2.46 10.18 -0.02
N ASN A 127 1.86 9.83 -1.16
CA ASN A 127 1.71 10.72 -2.32
C ASN A 127 3.03 11.43 -2.73
N GLY A 128 4.16 10.73 -2.63
CA GLY A 128 5.49 11.22 -2.98
C GLY A 128 6.28 11.87 -1.82
N LEU A 129 5.65 12.16 -0.67
CA LEU A 129 6.37 12.61 0.52
C LEU A 129 6.88 11.39 1.30
N THR A 130 8.20 11.30 1.48
CA THR A 130 8.85 10.20 2.21
C THR A 130 9.21 10.59 3.63
N VAL A 131 8.80 9.76 4.59
CA VAL A 131 9.27 9.76 5.98
C VAL A 131 10.24 8.59 6.15
N ARG A 132 11.50 8.89 6.48
CA ARG A 132 12.55 7.87 6.66
C ARG A 132 12.49 7.27 8.06
N ALA A 133 13.11 6.10 8.24
CA ALA A 133 13.18 5.40 9.51
C ALA A 133 13.54 6.32 10.69
N ALA A 134 14.55 7.19 10.53
CA ALA A 134 14.98 8.12 11.57
C ALA A 134 13.89 9.08 12.08
N ASP A 135 12.89 9.35 11.25
CA ASP A 135 11.77 10.26 11.52
C ASP A 135 10.47 9.48 11.86
N LEU A 136 10.50 8.14 11.80
CA LEU A 136 9.42 7.29 12.25
C LEU A 136 9.45 7.16 13.77
N ARG A 137 8.28 7.02 14.39
CA ARG A 137 8.15 6.75 15.81
C ARG A 137 7.77 5.29 16.04
N LEU A 138 8.50 4.59 16.90
CA LEU A 138 8.08 3.29 17.41
C LEU A 138 7.21 3.47 18.65
N THR A 139 6.04 2.83 18.70
CA THR A 139 5.13 2.87 19.86
C THR A 139 4.38 1.56 20.00
N ASP A 140 3.93 1.23 21.21
CA ASP A 140 2.97 0.15 21.50
C ASP A 140 1.51 0.65 21.62
N GLY A 141 1.28 1.92 21.29
CA GLY A 141 0.01 2.62 21.46
C GLY A 141 -0.12 3.35 22.80
N VAL A 142 0.73 3.05 23.79
CA VAL A 142 0.75 3.70 25.11
C VAL A 142 2.03 4.51 25.29
N LYS A 143 3.17 3.96 24.89
CA LYS A 143 4.49 4.53 25.12
C LYS A 143 5.34 4.49 23.86
N VAL A 144 6.06 5.59 23.64
CA VAL A 144 7.13 5.67 22.66
C VAL A 144 8.30 4.78 23.08
N GLN A 145 8.74 3.93 22.17
CA GLN A 145 9.84 3.01 22.37
C GLN A 145 11.13 3.61 21.79
N ASN A 146 12.18 3.63 22.60
CA ASN A 146 13.50 4.07 22.17
C ASN A 146 14.29 2.85 21.71
N VAL A 147 14.56 2.78 20.41
CA VAL A 147 15.34 1.70 19.80
C VAL A 147 16.46 2.29 18.96
N ASN A 148 17.57 1.55 18.86
CA ASN A 148 18.65 1.92 17.97
C ASN A 148 18.30 1.48 16.55
N TYR A 149 18.21 2.45 15.64
CA TYR A 149 18.18 2.20 14.21
C TYR A 149 19.45 1.47 13.79
N GLN A 150 19.30 0.52 12.86
CA GLN A 150 20.44 -0.22 12.31
C GLN A 150 20.32 -0.21 10.79
N ALA A 151 21.39 0.16 10.08
CA ALA A 151 21.42 0.24 8.62
C ALA A 151 20.23 1.03 8.00
N GLY A 152 19.80 2.11 8.66
CA GLY A 152 18.68 2.95 8.19
C GLY A 152 17.30 2.28 8.27
N LEU A 153 17.14 1.27 9.13
CA LEU A 153 15.91 0.54 9.38
C LEU A 153 15.46 0.71 10.84
N LEU A 154 14.16 0.96 11.03
CA LEU A 154 13.50 0.98 12.34
C LEU A 154 13.02 -0.44 12.69
N PRO A 155 13.48 -1.05 13.80
CA PRO A 155 13.01 -2.37 14.21
C PRO A 155 11.61 -2.34 14.83
N VAL A 156 10.77 -3.28 14.42
CA VAL A 156 9.43 -3.56 14.96
C VAL A 156 9.44 -5.02 15.43
N TYR A 157 9.79 -5.23 16.70
CA TYR A 157 10.06 -6.55 17.28
C TYR A 157 8.85 -7.26 17.87
N HIS A 158 7.77 -6.55 18.20
CA HIS A 158 6.67 -7.11 18.97
C HIS A 158 5.34 -6.92 18.27
N GLN A 159 4.39 -7.82 18.50
CA GLN A 159 3.08 -7.82 17.84
C GLN A 159 2.26 -6.52 18.04
N ASN A 160 2.52 -5.78 19.11
CA ASN A 160 1.84 -4.52 19.40
C ASN A 160 2.66 -3.29 19.00
N HIS A 161 3.89 -3.47 18.51
CA HIS A 161 4.72 -2.37 18.08
C HIS A 161 4.28 -1.87 16.70
N MET A 162 4.29 -0.55 16.58
CA MET A 162 3.88 0.17 15.38
C MET A 162 4.99 1.13 14.99
N ALA A 163 5.46 1.02 13.75
CA ALA A 163 6.24 2.07 13.12
C ALA A 163 5.28 3.13 12.58
N VAL A 164 5.33 4.34 13.13
CA VAL A 164 4.37 5.42 12.88
C VAL A 164 5.04 6.58 12.16
N ALA A 165 4.51 6.95 11.00
CA ALA A 165 4.77 8.24 10.37
C ALA A 165 3.66 9.21 10.74
N GLU A 166 4.04 10.33 11.38
CA GLU A 166 3.11 11.42 11.66
C GLU A 166 2.89 12.28 10.41
N PRO A 167 1.68 12.83 10.21
CA PRO A 167 1.45 13.78 9.14
C PRO A 167 2.32 15.02 9.37
N PRO A 168 2.87 15.62 8.30
CA PRO A 168 3.55 16.90 8.42
C PRO A 168 2.56 18.00 8.81
N GLU A 169 3.09 19.17 9.17
CA GLU A 169 2.26 20.37 9.35
C GLU A 169 1.47 20.65 8.05
N GLY A 170 0.15 20.82 8.17
CA GLY A 170 -0.75 20.94 7.03
C GLY A 170 -1.28 19.62 6.45
N GLY A 171 -0.83 18.47 6.99
CA GLY A 171 -1.31 17.15 6.61
C GLY A 171 -0.57 16.54 5.42
N TRP A 172 -0.84 15.26 5.16
CA TRP A 172 -0.27 14.55 4.02
C TRP A 172 -0.61 15.23 2.69
N PRO A 173 0.31 15.21 1.71
CA PRO A 173 0.02 15.72 0.39
C PRO A 173 -1.18 15.01 -0.24
N VAL A 174 -1.99 15.76 -0.98
CA VAL A 174 -3.02 15.19 -1.84
C VAL A 174 -2.38 14.55 -3.10
N PRO A 175 -3.03 13.58 -3.75
CA PRO A 175 -2.50 12.94 -4.95
C PRO A 175 -2.22 13.97 -6.05
N ALA A 176 -1.03 13.92 -6.65
CA ALA A 176 -0.61 14.88 -7.68
C ALA A 176 -1.45 14.86 -8.97
N ASN A 177 -2.31 13.85 -9.18
CA ASN A 177 -3.13 13.70 -10.38
C ASN A 177 -4.59 13.34 -10.08
N PRO A 178 -5.45 14.33 -9.78
CA PRO A 178 -6.89 14.12 -9.76
C PRO A 178 -7.55 14.21 -11.14
N ARG A 179 -6.84 14.55 -12.23
CA ARG A 179 -7.42 14.86 -13.56
C ARG A 179 -6.54 14.57 -14.79
N SER A 180 -6.03 13.35 -15.00
CA SER A 180 -5.56 12.97 -16.35
C SER A 180 -6.66 12.23 -17.12
N SER A 181 -7.77 12.94 -17.36
CA SER A 181 -8.76 12.61 -18.38
C SER A 181 -9.22 13.92 -19.03
N ARG A 182 -8.26 14.70 -19.54
CA ARG A 182 -8.63 15.60 -20.63
C ARG A 182 -8.92 14.69 -21.82
N LEU A 183 -10.20 14.39 -22.01
CA LEU A 183 -10.71 13.96 -23.30
C LEU A 183 -10.24 15.02 -24.30
N THR A 184 -9.17 14.74 -25.04
CA THR A 184 -8.92 15.43 -26.29
C THR A 184 -9.99 14.91 -27.24
N VAL A 185 -11.20 15.48 -27.15
CA VAL A 185 -12.11 15.43 -28.29
C VAL A 185 -11.43 16.27 -29.35
N ALA A 186 -10.72 15.60 -30.27
CA ALA A 186 -10.44 16.21 -31.55
C ALA A 186 -11.80 16.61 -32.14
N PRO A 187 -12.00 17.85 -32.62
CA PRO A 187 -13.21 18.18 -33.34
C PRO A 187 -13.34 17.20 -34.51
N ALA A 188 -14.49 16.54 -34.62
CA ALA A 188 -14.80 15.73 -35.78
C ALA A 188 -14.67 16.65 -37.02
N ALA A 189 -13.79 16.28 -37.94
CA ALA A 189 -13.71 16.95 -39.23
C ALA A 189 -15.09 16.84 -39.88
N SER A 190 -15.75 17.97 -40.11
CA SER A 190 -16.95 18.06 -40.92
C SER A 190 -16.57 17.79 -42.37
N GLY A 191 -16.47 16.52 -42.74
CA GLY A 191 -16.42 16.05 -44.11
C GLY A 191 -17.81 16.02 -44.70
N ALA A 192 -18.32 17.18 -45.09
CA ALA A 192 -19.43 17.29 -46.02
C ALA A 192 -18.87 17.44 -47.45
N GLY A 193 -19.43 16.68 -48.39
CA GLY A 193 -19.52 17.06 -49.81
C GLY A 193 -18.48 16.45 -50.75
N GLY A 194 -18.98 15.65 -51.70
CA GLY A 194 -18.26 15.12 -52.85
C GLY A 194 -18.98 13.91 -53.41
#